data_AF-A0A3C1P4P3-F1
#
_entry.id   AF-A0A3C1P4P3-F1
#
_cell.length_a   1.000
_cell.length_b   1.000
_cell.length_c   1.000
_cell.angle_alpha   90.00
_cell.angle_beta   90.00
_cell.angle_gamma   90.00
#
_symmetry.space_group_name_H-M   'P 1'
#
loop_
_entity.id
_entity.type
_entity.pdbx_description
1 polymer ?
#
loop_
_entity_poly.entity_id
_entity_poly.type
_entity_poly.pdbx_seq_one_letter_code
_entity_poly.pdbx_strand_id
1 'polypeptide(L)'
;MLARSWIRGAGAISLGVLATAVVTAIVVAPAAQSDTALVQAVVEQAPVAQPARPAPSPAQMAAAARRMAAAEQASRASAARQAIAVRQAAFTRFTLHSPQTKDLRGIERSLYRGRFFRPVAEERRLCIVKRESEGYYDVVNPGGNYFGAYQVSRALAKGATYMMAKEHKALMGASEAKKVLADLRATPMHRWPRYWQDAAFHTIMNWERTMSGAAHWAGGRWHC
;
A
#
# COMPACT_ATOMS: atom_id res chain seq x y z
N MET A 1 15.49 12.21 58.90
CA MET A 1 15.94 10.98 59.59
C MET A 1 15.39 9.78 58.84
N LEU A 2 16.30 8.93 58.33
CA LEU A 2 16.16 7.52 57.92
C LEU A 2 15.10 7.21 56.83
N ALA A 3 15.43 7.09 55.55
CA ALA A 3 16.29 6.11 54.86
C ALA A 3 15.89 4.63 55.11
N ARG A 4 15.42 3.93 54.05
CA ARG A 4 15.82 2.54 53.76
C ARG A 4 15.48 2.12 52.32
N SER A 5 16.55 1.96 51.55
CA SER A 5 16.71 1.20 50.30
C SER A 5 16.75 -0.31 50.60
N TRP A 6 16.15 -1.14 49.74
CA TRP A 6 16.53 -2.54 49.44
C TRP A 6 16.05 -2.82 47.99
N ILE A 7 16.90 -2.97 46.97
CA ILE A 7 17.89 -4.01 46.62
C ILE A 7 17.26 -5.34 46.14
N ARG A 8 17.42 -5.54 44.82
CA ARG A 8 17.73 -6.77 44.05
C ARG A 8 16.71 -7.93 44.00
N GLY A 9 16.25 -8.20 42.79
CA GLY A 9 15.85 -9.53 42.32
C GLY A 9 16.35 -9.73 40.89
N ALA A 10 17.47 -10.44 40.76
CA ALA A 10 18.04 -10.91 39.50
C ALA A 10 17.58 -12.35 39.25
N GLY A 11 17.43 -12.74 37.98
CA GLY A 11 17.12 -14.11 37.55
C GLY A 11 15.81 -14.14 36.74
N ALA A 12 15.73 -14.69 35.54
CA ALA A 12 16.65 -15.53 34.80
C ALA A 12 16.50 -15.23 33.30
N ILE A 13 17.64 -15.15 32.63
CA ILE A 13 17.73 -15.12 31.18
C ILE A 13 17.47 -16.55 30.70
N SER A 14 16.24 -16.82 30.26
CA SER A 14 15.92 -18.05 29.55
C SER A 14 16.47 -17.95 28.12
N LEU A 15 17.66 -18.50 27.92
CA LEU A 15 18.25 -18.83 26.61
C LEU A 15 17.39 -19.91 25.95
N GLY A 16 16.34 -19.47 25.26
CA GLY A 16 15.51 -20.30 24.38
C GLY A 16 16.09 -20.30 22.97
N VAL A 17 16.96 -21.28 22.71
CA VAL A 17 17.30 -21.91 21.42
C VAL A 17 16.99 -21.08 20.16
N LEU A 18 18.05 -20.51 19.60
CA LEU A 18 18.14 -20.09 18.20
C LEU A 18 17.69 -21.23 17.27
N ALA A 19 16.56 -21.02 16.59
CA ALA A 19 16.28 -21.67 15.31
C ALA A 19 16.48 -20.64 14.20
N THR A 20 17.74 -20.33 13.93
CA THR A 20 18.17 -19.64 12.71
C THR A 20 17.81 -20.53 11.52
N ALA A 21 16.73 -20.19 10.82
CA ALA A 21 16.48 -20.72 9.48
C ALA A 21 17.55 -20.15 8.55
N VAL A 22 18.67 -20.87 8.42
CA VAL A 22 19.67 -20.66 7.38
C VAL A 22 18.99 -21.02 6.06
N VAL A 23 18.51 -20.01 5.33
CA VAL A 23 18.22 -20.17 3.91
C VAL A 23 19.56 -20.19 3.21
N THR A 24 20.09 -21.39 2.99
CA THR A 24 21.28 -21.62 2.19
C THR A 24 20.96 -21.17 0.77
N ALA A 25 21.53 -20.04 0.36
CA ALA A 25 21.57 -19.66 -1.04
C ALA A 25 22.40 -20.71 -1.79
N ILE A 26 21.75 -21.57 -2.58
CA ILE A 26 22.43 -22.43 -3.53
C ILE A 26 22.93 -21.51 -4.65
N VAL A 27 24.17 -21.04 -4.51
CA VAL A 27 24.94 -20.48 -5.62
C VAL A 27 25.32 -21.66 -6.50
N VAL A 28 24.57 -21.89 -7.58
CA VAL A 28 25.02 -22.77 -8.66
C VAL A 28 26.06 -22.01 -9.46
N ALA A 29 27.32 -22.15 -9.07
CA ALA A 29 28.46 -21.86 -9.93
C ALA A 29 28.72 -23.11 -10.80
N PRO A 30 28.67 -23.01 -12.14
CA PRO A 30 29.28 -24.03 -12.97
C PRO A 30 30.80 -23.78 -13.04
N ALA A 31 31.51 -24.72 -12.42
CA ALA A 31 32.82 -25.26 -12.73
C ALA A 31 33.76 -24.42 -13.61
N ALA A 32 34.91 -24.08 -13.01
CA ALA A 32 36.16 -23.95 -13.73
C ALA A 32 36.39 -25.21 -14.58
N GLN A 33 36.46 -25.04 -15.90
CA GLN A 33 37.00 -26.04 -16.81
C GLN A 33 38.51 -25.82 -16.84
N SER A 34 39.23 -26.81 -16.33
CA SER A 34 40.68 -26.91 -16.41
C SER A 34 41.13 -26.90 -17.87
N ASP A 35 42.12 -26.06 -18.10
CA ASP A 35 42.91 -25.95 -19.32
C ASP A 35 43.39 -27.33 -19.79
N THR A 36 42.79 -27.83 -20.86
CA THR A 36 43.51 -28.69 -21.80
C THR A 36 43.72 -27.85 -23.04
N ALA A 37 44.88 -27.21 -23.11
CA ALA A 37 45.36 -26.48 -24.26
C ALA A 37 45.46 -27.45 -25.44
N LEU A 38 44.39 -27.57 -26.22
CA LEU A 38 44.51 -27.86 -27.63
C LEU A 38 45.12 -26.61 -28.25
N VAL A 39 46.38 -26.75 -28.64
CA VAL A 39 47.11 -25.79 -29.46
C VAL A 39 46.37 -25.68 -30.79
N GLN A 40 45.32 -24.85 -30.82
CA GLN A 40 44.77 -24.34 -32.06
C GLN A 40 45.86 -23.44 -32.63
N ALA A 41 46.46 -23.91 -33.72
CA ALA A 41 47.27 -23.08 -34.59
C ALA A 41 46.45 -21.81 -34.87
N VAL A 42 46.83 -20.70 -34.23
CA VAL A 42 46.45 -19.37 -34.65
C VAL A 42 47.12 -19.22 -36.01
N VAL A 43 46.40 -19.63 -37.06
CA VAL A 43 46.68 -19.12 -38.39
C VAL A 43 46.45 -17.63 -38.24
N GLU A 44 47.54 -16.90 -38.15
CA GLU A 44 47.60 -15.45 -38.23
C GLU A 44 47.05 -15.09 -39.60
N GLN A 45 45.71 -15.03 -39.70
CA GLN A 45 45.04 -14.47 -40.84
C GLN A 45 45.47 -13.02 -40.85
N ALA A 46 46.41 -12.71 -41.75
CA ALA A 46 46.78 -11.35 -42.10
C ALA A 46 45.48 -10.53 -42.20
N PRO A 47 45.38 -9.35 -41.56
CA PRO A 47 44.16 -8.56 -41.59
C PRO A 47 43.83 -8.27 -43.05
N VAL A 48 42.88 -9.03 -43.60
CA VAL A 48 42.32 -8.75 -44.91
C VAL A 48 41.72 -7.37 -44.77
N ALA A 49 42.36 -6.38 -45.40
CA ALA A 49 41.96 -4.99 -45.35
C ALA A 49 40.48 -4.91 -45.74
N GLN A 50 39.61 -4.80 -44.74
CA GLN A 50 38.19 -4.62 -45.00
C GLN A 50 38.07 -3.31 -45.75
N PRO A 51 37.40 -3.27 -46.92
CA PRO A 51 37.19 -2.03 -47.63
C PRO A 51 36.55 -1.02 -46.67
N ALA A 52 37.10 0.18 -46.62
CA ALA A 52 36.63 1.24 -45.73
C ALA A 52 35.12 1.40 -45.91
N ARG A 53 34.34 1.17 -44.83
CA ARG A 53 32.89 1.35 -44.91
C ARG A 53 32.62 2.81 -45.27
N PRO A 54 31.75 3.07 -46.27
CA PRO A 54 31.38 4.43 -46.60
C PRO A 54 30.77 5.11 -45.38
N ALA A 55 31.12 6.38 -45.18
CA ALA A 55 30.56 7.19 -44.11
C ALA A 55 29.01 7.21 -44.22
N PRO A 56 28.28 7.19 -43.09
CA PRO A 56 26.83 7.22 -43.12
C PRO A 56 26.34 8.51 -43.77
N SER A 57 25.33 8.40 -44.64
CA SER A 57 24.70 9.53 -45.29
C SER A 57 23.90 10.39 -44.28
N PRO A 58 23.63 11.67 -44.59
CA PRO A 58 22.78 12.51 -43.74
C PRO A 58 21.41 11.88 -43.42
N ALA A 59 20.84 11.13 -44.37
CA ALA A 59 19.59 10.40 -44.18
C ALA A 59 19.73 9.26 -43.15
N GLN A 60 20.85 8.53 -43.17
CA GLN A 60 21.14 7.48 -42.19
C GLN A 60 21.35 8.07 -40.79
N MET A 61 22.04 9.21 -40.69
CA MET A 61 22.22 9.93 -39.42
C MET A 61 20.88 10.43 -38.85
N ALA A 62 20.02 11.03 -39.69
CA ALA A 62 18.69 11.48 -39.27
C ALA A 62 17.80 10.30 -38.81
N ALA A 63 17.88 9.16 -39.48
CA ALA A 63 17.17 7.95 -39.07
C ALA A 63 17.67 7.40 -37.72
N ALA A 64 18.99 7.42 -37.49
CA ALA A 64 19.59 7.02 -36.22
C ALA A 64 19.13 7.94 -35.07
N ALA A 65 19.15 9.27 -35.28
CA ALA A 65 18.68 10.24 -34.29
C ALA A 65 17.21 10.03 -33.91
N ARG A 66 16.34 9.76 -34.90
CA ARG A 66 14.91 9.44 -34.64
C ARG A 66 14.73 8.17 -33.81
N ARG A 67 15.53 7.13 -34.08
CA ARG A 67 15.50 5.87 -33.30
C ARG A 67 15.95 6.10 -31.86
N MET A 68 17.01 6.89 -31.65
CA MET A 68 17.48 7.23 -30.31
C MET A 68 16.43 8.02 -29.52
N ALA A 69 15.81 9.03 -30.15
CA ALA A 69 14.72 9.80 -29.52
C ALA A 69 13.52 8.92 -29.16
N ALA A 70 13.12 8.00 -30.05
CA ALA A 70 12.04 7.05 -29.77
C ALA A 70 12.38 6.08 -28.63
N ALA A 71 13.62 5.59 -28.55
CA ALA A 71 14.09 4.73 -27.47
C ALA A 71 14.09 5.47 -26.12
N GLU A 72 14.53 6.73 -26.09
CA GLU A 72 14.48 7.58 -24.91
C GLU A 72 13.03 7.82 -24.44
N GLN A 73 12.12 8.13 -25.36
CA GLN A 73 10.70 8.29 -25.05
C GLN A 73 10.09 7.00 -24.50
N ALA A 74 10.41 5.84 -25.06
CA ALA A 74 9.95 4.55 -24.58
C ALA A 74 10.49 4.25 -23.16
N SER A 75 11.77 4.54 -22.90
CA SER A 75 12.38 4.40 -21.58
C SER A 75 11.70 5.28 -20.54
N ARG A 76 11.48 6.57 -20.85
CA ARG A 76 10.74 7.51 -19.99
C ARG A 76 9.32 7.03 -19.70
N ALA A 77 8.61 6.52 -20.70
CA ALA A 77 7.27 5.96 -20.51
C ALA A 77 7.28 4.71 -19.63
N SER A 78 8.28 3.84 -19.76
CA SER A 78 8.46 2.67 -18.89
C SER A 78 8.71 3.10 -17.44
N ALA A 79 9.64 4.03 -17.21
CA ALA A 79 9.95 4.56 -15.89
C ALA A 79 8.73 5.21 -15.23
N ALA A 80 7.93 5.98 -15.99
CA ALA A 80 6.69 6.58 -15.50
C ALA A 80 5.66 5.52 -15.06
N ARG A 81 5.49 4.44 -15.83
CA ARG A 81 4.59 3.33 -15.47
C ARG A 81 5.06 2.61 -14.21
N GLN A 82 6.37 2.36 -14.10
CA GLN A 82 6.96 1.75 -12.89
C GLN A 82 6.74 2.63 -11.66
N ALA A 83 6.96 3.94 -11.76
CA ALA A 83 6.72 4.88 -10.66
C ALA A 83 5.26 4.89 -10.20
N ILE A 84 4.31 4.83 -11.14
CA ILE A 84 2.88 4.72 -10.82
C ILE A 84 2.60 3.40 -10.08
N ALA A 85 3.11 2.27 -10.59
CA ALA A 85 2.92 0.96 -9.98
C ALA A 85 3.49 0.89 -8.55
N VAL A 86 4.67 1.46 -8.32
CA VAL A 86 5.28 1.54 -6.97
C VAL A 86 4.40 2.37 -6.02
N ARG A 87 3.91 3.52 -6.47
CA ARG A 87 3.01 4.36 -5.65
C ARG A 87 1.71 3.62 -5.32
N GLN A 88 1.12 2.94 -6.29
CA GLN A 88 -0.09 2.15 -6.11
C GLN A 88 0.12 1.01 -5.11
N ALA A 89 1.22 0.26 -5.24
CA ALA A 89 1.57 -0.82 -4.32
C ALA A 89 1.83 -0.30 -2.89
N ALA A 90 2.54 0.82 -2.75
CA ALA A 90 2.77 1.47 -1.47
C ALA A 90 1.45 1.89 -0.80
N PHE A 91 0.53 2.45 -1.58
CA PHE A 91 -0.79 2.83 -1.09
C PHE A 91 -1.61 1.61 -0.65
N THR A 92 -1.65 0.55 -1.45
CA THR A 92 -2.31 -0.72 -1.05
C THR A 92 -1.72 -1.25 0.26
N ARG A 93 -0.39 -1.31 0.37
CA ARG A 93 0.29 -1.75 1.60
C ARG A 93 -0.07 -0.87 2.79
N PHE A 94 -0.11 0.44 2.62
CA PHE A 94 -0.50 1.37 3.68
C PHE A 94 -1.92 1.11 4.17
N THR A 95 -2.88 1.03 3.25
CA THR A 95 -4.31 0.90 3.59
C THR A 95 -4.68 -0.45 4.22
N LEU A 96 -3.95 -1.52 3.90
CA LEU A 96 -4.25 -2.88 4.38
C LEU A 96 -3.33 -3.37 5.50
N HIS A 97 -2.07 -2.93 5.52
CA HIS A 97 -1.02 -3.62 6.28
C HIS A 97 -0.15 -2.73 7.16
N SER A 98 -0.27 -1.41 7.08
CA SER A 98 0.50 -0.51 7.96
C SER A 98 0.15 -0.72 9.44
N PRO A 99 1.10 -0.45 10.37
CA PRO A 99 0.80 -0.45 11.80
C PRO A 99 -0.39 0.46 12.15
N GLN A 100 -0.46 1.64 11.54
CA GLN A 100 -1.51 2.63 11.80
C GLN A 100 -2.90 2.14 11.36
N THR A 101 -3.01 1.45 10.22
CA THR A 101 -4.31 0.94 9.74
C THR A 101 -4.77 -0.31 10.52
N LYS A 102 -3.81 -1.06 11.08
CA LYS A 102 -4.08 -2.24 11.92
C LYS A 102 -4.40 -1.87 13.36
N ASP A 103 -3.99 -0.69 13.82
CA ASP A 103 -4.40 -0.18 15.11
C ASP A 103 -5.88 0.23 15.08
N LEU A 104 -6.70 -0.51 15.83
CA LEU A 104 -8.14 -0.37 15.90
C LEU A 104 -8.60 0.32 17.20
N ARG A 105 -7.70 1.02 17.90
CA ARG A 105 -7.95 1.64 19.21
C ARG A 105 -7.70 3.15 19.21
N GLY A 106 -8.50 3.88 19.99
CA GLY A 106 -8.33 5.32 20.21
C GLY A 106 -9.13 6.21 19.27
N ILE A 107 -9.31 7.45 19.70
CA ILE A 107 -10.00 8.52 18.96
C ILE A 107 -8.93 9.32 18.21
N GLU A 108 -8.38 8.70 17.17
CA GLU A 108 -7.27 9.23 16.39
C GLU A 108 -7.77 10.00 15.17
N ARG A 109 -6.90 10.86 14.60
CA ARG A 109 -7.18 11.54 13.33
C ARG A 109 -7.37 10.53 12.20
N SER A 110 -8.27 10.84 11.26
CA SER A 110 -8.55 10.01 10.09
C SER A 110 -7.29 9.72 9.29
N LEU A 111 -7.08 8.43 8.98
CA LEU A 111 -6.05 7.98 8.04
C LEU A 111 -6.44 8.26 6.59
N TYR A 112 -7.75 8.41 6.32
CA TYR A 112 -8.25 8.80 5.01
C TYR A 112 -8.10 10.31 4.79
N ARG A 113 -7.47 10.67 3.68
CA ARG A 113 -7.28 12.06 3.19
C ARG A 113 -7.68 12.24 1.73
N GLY A 114 -8.58 11.38 1.24
CA GLY A 114 -9.03 11.38 -0.15
C GLY A 114 -10.05 12.47 -0.49
N ARG A 115 -10.69 12.32 -1.64
CA ARG A 115 -11.65 13.25 -2.27
C ARG A 115 -12.76 13.72 -1.31
N PHE A 116 -13.27 12.83 -0.48
CA PHE A 116 -14.39 13.11 0.43
C PHE A 116 -13.96 13.61 1.80
N PHE A 117 -12.66 13.71 2.07
CA PHE A 117 -12.17 14.25 3.34
C PHE A 117 -12.50 15.74 3.45
N ARG A 118 -13.12 16.16 4.55
CA ARG A 118 -13.36 17.57 4.88
C ARG A 118 -13.01 17.83 6.34
N PRO A 119 -12.31 18.92 6.69
CA PRO A 119 -11.99 19.25 8.08
C PRO A 119 -13.23 19.34 8.98
N VAL A 120 -14.30 19.97 8.52
CA VAL A 120 -15.58 20.04 9.28
C VAL A 120 -16.20 18.67 9.53
N ALA A 121 -16.08 17.74 8.58
CA ALA A 121 -16.55 16.37 8.76
C ALA A 121 -15.66 15.60 9.74
N GLU A 122 -14.35 15.90 9.78
CA GLU A 122 -13.38 15.29 10.68
C GLU A 122 -13.62 15.66 12.15
N GLU A 123 -13.97 16.91 12.43
CA GLU A 123 -14.33 17.36 13.78
C GLU A 123 -15.54 16.57 14.29
N ARG A 124 -16.59 16.47 13.47
CA ARG A 124 -17.77 15.67 13.80
C ARG A 124 -17.45 14.18 13.92
N ARG A 125 -16.57 13.66 13.06
CA ARG A 125 -16.13 12.26 13.08
C ARG A 125 -15.56 11.87 14.45
N LEU A 126 -14.69 12.69 15.02
CA LEU A 126 -14.07 12.41 16.31
C LEU A 126 -15.13 12.31 17.42
N CYS A 127 -16.12 13.20 17.42
CA CYS A 127 -17.27 13.13 18.33
C CYS A 127 -18.09 11.85 18.12
N ILE A 128 -18.37 11.48 16.87
CA ILE A 128 -19.11 10.26 16.52
C ILE A 128 -18.33 9.02 16.98
N VAL A 129 -17.04 8.90 16.68
CA VAL A 129 -16.22 7.75 17.11
C VAL A 129 -16.25 7.58 18.63
N LYS A 130 -16.14 8.69 19.38
CA LYS A 130 -16.27 8.68 20.83
C LYS A 130 -17.65 8.17 21.26
N ARG A 131 -18.72 8.72 20.69
CA ARG A 131 -20.11 8.40 21.06
C ARG A 131 -20.51 6.97 20.73
N GLU A 132 -20.17 6.52 19.54
CA GLU A 132 -20.63 5.26 18.98
C GLU A 132 -19.80 4.06 19.46
N SER A 133 -18.54 4.28 19.83
CA SER A 133 -17.61 3.18 20.12
C SER A 133 -16.52 3.47 21.15
N GLU A 134 -16.46 4.67 21.73
CA GLU A 134 -15.36 5.11 22.61
C GLU A 134 -13.95 4.91 21.99
N GLY A 135 -13.85 5.00 20.66
CA GLY A 135 -12.58 4.81 19.94
C GLY A 135 -12.27 3.36 19.52
N TYR A 136 -13.22 2.43 19.65
CA TYR A 136 -13.02 1.05 19.24
C TYR A 136 -13.51 0.79 17.81
N TYR A 137 -12.61 0.35 16.94
CA TYR A 137 -12.93 0.08 15.52
C TYR A 137 -13.37 -1.36 15.27
N ASP A 138 -13.24 -2.25 16.24
CA ASP A 138 -13.52 -3.70 16.13
C ASP A 138 -14.77 -4.15 16.88
N VAL A 139 -15.61 -3.21 17.32
CA VAL A 139 -16.82 -3.51 18.09
C VAL A 139 -18.05 -3.72 17.22
N VAL A 140 -19.00 -4.45 17.77
CA VAL A 140 -20.34 -4.67 17.23
C VAL A 140 -21.33 -4.26 18.31
N ASN A 141 -22.44 -3.61 17.94
CA ASN A 141 -23.47 -3.31 18.93
C ASN A 141 -24.06 -4.60 19.52
N PRO A 142 -24.68 -4.56 20.72
CA PRO A 142 -25.29 -5.74 21.33
C PRO A 142 -26.32 -6.47 20.44
N GLY A 143 -27.02 -5.72 19.57
CA GLY A 143 -28.00 -6.28 18.64
C GLY A 143 -27.42 -6.88 17.35
N GLY A 144 -26.09 -6.84 17.15
CA GLY A 144 -25.44 -7.47 15.99
C GLY A 144 -25.67 -6.79 14.62
N ASN A 145 -26.18 -5.56 14.59
CA ASN A 145 -26.64 -4.87 13.38
C ASN A 145 -25.73 -3.71 12.93
N TYR A 146 -24.90 -3.19 13.84
CA TYR A 146 -24.06 -2.03 13.62
C TYR A 146 -22.61 -2.33 14.00
N PHE A 147 -21.69 -1.88 13.16
CA PHE A 147 -20.31 -2.36 13.17
C PHE A 147 -19.29 -1.22 13.18
N GLY A 148 -18.18 -1.46 13.87
CA GLY A 148 -16.97 -0.63 13.86
C GLY A 148 -17.14 0.70 14.58
N ALA A 149 -16.17 1.60 14.39
CA ALA A 149 -16.10 2.85 15.15
C ALA A 149 -17.28 3.79 14.90
N TYR A 150 -17.93 3.64 13.75
CA TYR A 150 -19.01 4.49 13.27
C TYR A 150 -20.38 3.85 13.43
N GLN A 151 -20.46 2.63 13.97
CA GLN A 151 -21.69 1.86 14.17
C GLN A 151 -22.60 1.92 12.94
N VAL A 152 -22.07 1.59 11.75
CA VAL A 152 -22.85 1.59 10.51
C VAL A 152 -23.45 0.21 10.25
N SER A 153 -24.58 0.19 9.56
CA SER A 153 -25.20 -1.06 9.11
C SER A 153 -24.39 -1.72 7.99
N ARG A 154 -24.55 -3.04 7.83
CA ARG A 154 -23.90 -3.79 6.75
C ARG A 154 -24.28 -3.27 5.36
N ALA A 155 -25.53 -2.86 5.17
CA ALA A 155 -26.02 -2.30 3.91
C ALA A 155 -25.34 -0.97 3.58
N LEU A 156 -25.22 -0.07 4.57
CA LEU A 156 -24.58 1.23 4.38
C LEU A 156 -23.08 1.07 4.12
N ALA A 157 -22.38 0.20 4.86
CA ALA A 157 -20.98 -0.13 4.60
C ALA A 157 -20.78 -0.67 3.17
N LYS A 158 -21.62 -1.61 2.74
CA LYS A 158 -21.58 -2.15 1.37
C LYS A 158 -21.78 -1.05 0.33
N GLY A 159 -22.77 -0.16 0.52
CA GLY A 159 -22.99 1.01 -0.34
C GLY A 159 -21.75 1.90 -0.47
N ALA A 160 -21.12 2.22 0.67
CA ALA A 160 -19.90 3.02 0.71
C ALA A 160 -18.76 2.43 -0.14
N THR A 161 -18.60 1.10 -0.19
CA THR A 161 -17.56 0.49 -1.05
C THR A 161 -17.75 0.77 -2.54
N TYR A 162 -19.00 0.88 -3.02
CA TYR A 162 -19.28 1.22 -4.41
C TYR A 162 -18.98 2.71 -4.68
N MET A 163 -19.32 3.57 -3.72
CA MET A 163 -19.04 5.00 -3.77
C MET A 163 -17.53 5.29 -3.78
N MET A 164 -16.77 4.55 -2.97
CA MET A 164 -15.30 4.63 -2.89
C MET A 164 -14.59 4.13 -4.15
N ALA A 165 -15.26 3.37 -5.02
CA ALA A 165 -14.60 2.61 -6.08
C ALA A 165 -13.85 3.47 -7.10
N LYS A 166 -14.42 4.61 -7.52
CA LYS A 166 -13.80 5.46 -8.55
C LYS A 166 -12.45 6.01 -8.08
N GLU A 167 -12.41 6.53 -6.87
CA GLU A 167 -11.19 7.08 -6.28
C GLU A 167 -10.13 5.99 -6.08
N HIS A 168 -10.51 4.88 -5.44
CA HIS A 168 -9.52 3.87 -5.09
C HIS A 168 -8.95 3.18 -6.34
N LYS A 169 -9.73 2.99 -7.42
CA LYS A 169 -9.20 2.52 -8.71
C LYS A 169 -8.09 3.41 -9.26
N ALA A 170 -8.13 4.72 -9.03
CA ALA A 170 -7.05 5.62 -9.43
C ALA A 170 -5.82 5.49 -8.51
N LEU A 171 -6.04 5.34 -7.20
CA LEU A 171 -4.98 5.33 -6.19
C LEU A 171 -4.20 4.02 -6.07
N MET A 172 -4.83 2.86 -6.31
CA MET A 172 -4.17 1.54 -6.24
C MET A 172 -4.20 0.74 -7.55
N GLY A 173 -4.79 1.30 -8.60
CA GLY A 173 -4.99 0.59 -9.86
C GLY A 173 -6.30 -0.21 -9.86
N ALA A 174 -6.88 -0.37 -11.06
CA ALA A 174 -8.24 -0.85 -11.21
C ALA A 174 -8.44 -2.31 -10.75
N SER A 175 -7.45 -3.18 -11.03
CA SER A 175 -7.49 -4.60 -10.66
C SER A 175 -7.45 -4.77 -9.14
N GLU A 176 -6.49 -4.12 -8.49
CA GLU A 176 -6.28 -4.24 -7.05
C GLU A 176 -7.44 -3.63 -6.26
N ALA A 177 -7.92 -2.45 -6.67
CA ALA A 177 -9.09 -1.83 -6.08
C ALA A 177 -10.33 -2.72 -6.17
N LYS A 178 -10.52 -3.40 -7.30
CA LYS A 178 -11.65 -4.32 -7.47
C LYS A 178 -11.61 -5.46 -6.45
N LYS A 179 -10.44 -6.05 -6.21
CA LYS A 179 -10.24 -7.13 -5.22
C LYS A 179 -10.51 -6.62 -3.81
N VAL A 180 -9.78 -5.58 -3.40
CA VAL A 180 -9.91 -5.02 -2.04
C VAL A 180 -11.34 -4.60 -1.73
N LEU A 181 -12.01 -3.90 -2.64
CA LEU A 181 -13.39 -3.48 -2.42
C LEU A 181 -14.39 -4.65 -2.45
N ALA A 182 -14.09 -5.76 -3.14
CA ALA A 182 -14.91 -6.96 -3.07
C ALA A 182 -14.76 -7.63 -1.70
N ASP A 183 -13.54 -7.73 -1.18
CA ASP A 183 -13.26 -8.30 0.13
C ASP A 183 -13.92 -7.48 1.25
N LEU A 184 -13.85 -6.15 1.15
CA LEU A 184 -14.56 -5.25 2.08
C LEU A 184 -16.07 -5.45 2.02
N ARG A 185 -16.66 -5.67 0.84
CA ARG A 185 -18.11 -5.96 0.71
C ARG A 185 -18.52 -7.27 1.36
N ALA A 186 -17.65 -8.27 1.33
CA ALA A 186 -17.89 -9.56 1.97
C ALA A 186 -17.72 -9.48 3.50
N THR A 187 -16.86 -8.58 3.96
CA THR A 187 -16.42 -8.48 5.36
C THR A 187 -17.26 -7.46 6.14
N PRO A 188 -17.74 -7.77 7.36
CA PRO A 188 -18.37 -6.76 8.22
C PRO A 188 -17.40 -5.64 8.61
N MET A 189 -17.89 -4.39 8.74
CA MET A 189 -17.01 -3.22 8.86
C MET A 189 -16.10 -3.23 10.10
N HIS A 190 -16.51 -3.86 11.21
CA HIS A 190 -15.66 -4.00 12.40
C HIS A 190 -14.36 -4.78 12.17
N ARG A 191 -14.27 -5.52 11.05
CA ARG A 191 -13.04 -6.24 10.66
C ARG A 191 -12.26 -5.52 9.57
N TRP A 192 -12.73 -4.35 9.13
CA TRP A 192 -11.99 -3.55 8.17
C TRP A 192 -10.83 -2.84 8.86
N PRO A 193 -9.68 -2.67 8.16
CA PRO A 193 -8.63 -1.78 8.64
C PRO A 193 -9.17 -0.36 8.87
N ARG A 194 -8.60 0.36 9.84
CA ARG A 194 -9.03 1.71 10.23
C ARG A 194 -9.16 2.65 9.04
N TYR A 195 -8.20 2.63 8.11
CA TYR A 195 -8.25 3.45 6.89
C TYR A 195 -9.58 3.30 6.13
N TRP A 196 -10.07 2.06 5.98
CA TRP A 196 -11.27 1.78 5.19
C TRP A 196 -12.55 2.16 5.92
N GLN A 197 -12.56 2.07 7.26
CA GLN A 197 -13.66 2.60 8.05
C GLN A 197 -13.73 4.13 7.94
N ASP A 198 -12.58 4.81 8.08
CA ASP A 198 -12.48 6.27 7.93
C ASP A 198 -12.88 6.73 6.53
N ALA A 199 -12.41 6.02 5.49
CA ALA A 199 -12.76 6.30 4.10
C ALA A 199 -14.26 6.15 3.85
N ALA A 200 -14.88 5.10 4.39
CA ALA A 200 -16.31 4.89 4.30
C ALA A 200 -17.09 6.01 5.01
N PHE A 201 -16.69 6.39 6.22
CA PHE A 201 -17.30 7.49 6.95
C PHE A 201 -17.28 8.79 6.13
N HIS A 202 -16.10 9.22 5.68
CA HIS A 202 -15.97 10.48 4.94
C HIS A 202 -16.73 10.44 3.61
N THR A 203 -16.73 9.28 2.94
CA THR A 203 -17.48 9.08 1.70
C THR A 203 -18.98 9.20 1.92
N ILE A 204 -19.53 8.55 2.95
CA ILE A 204 -20.96 8.65 3.29
C ILE A 204 -21.31 10.09 3.68
N MET A 205 -20.50 10.70 4.54
CA MET A 205 -20.73 12.04 5.08
C MET A 205 -20.78 13.12 3.98
N ASN A 206 -19.95 12.98 2.94
CA ASN A 206 -19.70 14.06 1.97
C ASN A 206 -19.98 13.67 0.51
N TRP A 207 -20.77 12.62 0.24
CA TRP A 207 -20.96 12.06 -1.11
C TRP A 207 -21.48 13.08 -2.13
N GLU A 208 -22.62 13.70 -1.84
CA GLU A 208 -23.27 14.65 -2.75
C GLU A 208 -22.73 16.07 -2.52
N ARG A 209 -22.62 16.46 -1.25
CA ARG A 209 -22.07 17.74 -0.80
C ARG A 209 -21.56 17.60 0.63
N THR A 210 -20.83 18.60 1.09
CA THR A 210 -20.31 18.65 2.47
C THR A 210 -21.43 18.40 3.48
N MET A 211 -21.24 17.41 4.35
CA MET A 211 -22.15 17.00 5.44
C MET A 211 -23.54 16.50 4.99
N SER A 212 -23.75 16.15 3.72
CA SER A 212 -25.04 15.64 3.24
C SER A 212 -25.45 14.33 3.92
N GLY A 213 -24.49 13.50 4.33
CA GLY A 213 -24.72 12.22 5.00
C GLY A 213 -24.89 12.32 6.52
N ALA A 214 -24.89 13.53 7.09
CA ALA A 214 -24.91 13.73 8.55
C ALA A 214 -26.09 13.06 9.26
N ALA A 215 -27.25 12.95 8.59
CA ALA A 215 -28.45 12.35 9.14
C ALA A 215 -28.26 10.87 9.54
N HIS A 216 -27.29 10.15 8.95
CA HIS A 216 -26.95 8.78 9.36
C HIS A 216 -26.44 8.69 10.81
N TRP A 217 -26.01 9.80 11.41
CA TRP A 217 -25.49 9.89 12.77
C TRP A 217 -26.19 10.98 13.61
N ALA A 218 -27.44 11.32 13.29
CA ALA A 218 -28.19 12.36 13.99
C ALA A 218 -28.63 11.97 15.42
N GLY A 219 -28.72 10.67 15.72
CA GLY A 219 -29.11 10.15 17.04
C GLY A 219 -27.93 9.86 17.98
N GLY A 220 -28.22 9.16 19.09
CA GLY A 220 -27.23 8.62 20.02
C GLY A 220 -27.29 9.23 21.42
N ARG A 221 -26.29 8.88 22.24
CA ARG A 221 -26.23 9.26 23.68
C ARG A 221 -26.07 10.78 23.89
N TRP A 222 -25.47 11.49 22.94
CA TRP A 222 -25.34 12.96 22.90
C TRP A 222 -25.15 13.46 21.47
N HIS A 223 -25.17 14.79 21.30
CA HIS A 223 -25.07 15.42 19.98
C HIS A 223 -23.63 15.64 19.51
N CYS A 224 -23.47 15.39 18.21
CA CYS A 224 -22.40 15.79 17.33
C CYS A 224 -23.11 16.41 16.10
#